data_AF-M1FFH0-F1
#
_entry.id   AF-M1FFH0-F1
#
_cell.length_a   1.000
_cell.length_b   1.000
_cell.length_c   1.000
_cell.angle_alpha   90.00
_cell.angle_beta   90.00
_cell.angle_gamma   90.00
#
_symmetry.space_group_name_H-M   'P 1'
#
loop_
_entity.id
_entity.type
_entity.pdbx_description
1 polymer ?
#
loop_
_entity_poly.entity_id
_entity_poly.type
_entity_poly.pdbx_seq_one_letter_code
_entity_poly.pdbx_strand_id
1 'polypeptide(L)'
;MILAKYQPETAAGWLSAREIRKRGYFDGEVSPLNLLAHTCCHEFAHLLQQVAGQRHFGSVHNRHFYDILDQLHNSGAAQSARAFLQKQAGERELSLPAQPFSPIHAEPEVSQHQWQVGECVNFGVGQRQRQGVISRVNSKTCTVKGTGVSRGLLYRVPKVMLTAR
;
A
#
# COMPACT_ATOMS: atom_id res chain seq x y z
N MET A 1 -8.00 -1.92 -4.76
CA MET A 1 -6.74 -2.58 -4.32
C MET A 1 -6.24 -3.58 -5.35
N ILE A 2 -7.03 -4.59 -5.74
CA ILE A 2 -6.56 -5.68 -6.62
C ILE A 2 -6.30 -5.23 -8.07
N LEU A 3 -7.20 -4.46 -8.69
CA LEU A 3 -7.00 -3.97 -10.07
C LEU A 3 -5.74 -3.11 -10.22
N ALA A 4 -5.45 -2.26 -9.24
CA ALA A 4 -4.24 -1.43 -9.22
C ALA A 4 -2.94 -2.21 -8.90
N LYS A 5 -3.04 -3.50 -8.58
CA LYS A 5 -1.90 -4.42 -8.45
C LYS A 5 -1.70 -5.25 -9.73
N TYR A 6 -2.70 -5.27 -10.62
CA TYR A 6 -2.68 -6.06 -11.84
C TYR A 6 -1.90 -5.39 -12.98
N GLN A 7 -1.80 -4.04 -12.94
CA GLN A 7 -1.15 -3.23 -13.96
C GLN A 7 0.27 -2.80 -13.52
N PRO A 8 1.31 -2.97 -14.36
CA PRO A 8 2.69 -2.59 -14.03
C PRO A 8 2.85 -1.12 -13.61
N GLU A 9 2.08 -0.22 -14.22
CA GLU A 9 2.11 1.23 -14.02
C GLU A 9 1.65 1.63 -12.61
N THR A 10 0.71 0.85 -12.05
CA THR A 10 0.10 1.17 -10.75
C THR A 10 0.62 0.29 -9.62
N ALA A 11 1.17 -0.88 -9.94
CA ALA A 11 1.70 -1.83 -8.97
C ALA A 11 2.87 -1.26 -8.13
N ALA A 12 3.72 -0.41 -8.72
CA ALA A 12 4.88 0.20 -8.05
C ALA A 12 4.50 0.98 -6.77
N GLY A 13 3.31 1.59 -6.76
CA GLY A 13 2.81 2.38 -5.65
C GLY A 13 2.47 1.56 -4.39
N TRP A 14 2.30 0.24 -4.52
CA TRP A 14 1.81 -0.62 -3.45
C TRP A 14 2.92 -1.14 -2.55
N LEU A 15 2.60 -1.27 -1.25
CA LEU A 15 3.53 -1.82 -0.27
C LEU A 15 3.94 -3.25 -0.62
N SER A 16 2.99 -4.09 -1.03
CA SER A 16 3.23 -5.49 -1.43
C SER A 16 4.28 -5.63 -2.55
N ALA A 17 4.24 -4.77 -3.57
CA ALA A 17 5.23 -4.81 -4.65
C ALA A 17 6.63 -4.40 -4.16
N ARG A 18 6.71 -3.42 -3.25
CA ARG A 18 7.97 -3.02 -2.62
C ARG A 18 8.49 -4.10 -1.68
N GLU A 19 7.62 -4.77 -0.93
CA GLU A 19 7.99 -5.86 -0.02
C GLU A 19 8.57 -7.04 -0.81
N ILE A 20 7.89 -7.47 -1.88
CA ILE A 20 8.38 -8.50 -2.81
C ILE A 20 9.80 -8.16 -3.28
N ARG A 21 10.00 -6.97 -3.86
CA ARG A 21 11.31 -6.55 -4.38
C ARG A 21 12.38 -6.39 -3.30
N LYS A 22 12.08 -5.69 -2.20
CA LYS A 22 13.08 -5.33 -1.19
C LYS A 22 13.48 -6.49 -0.30
N ARG A 23 12.58 -7.46 -0.08
CA ARG A 23 12.82 -8.62 0.78
C ARG A 23 13.14 -9.89 0.00
N GLY A 24 13.11 -9.83 -1.34
CA GLY A 24 13.40 -10.97 -2.20
C GLY A 24 12.33 -12.07 -2.17
N TYR A 25 11.11 -11.74 -1.74
CA TYR A 25 10.02 -12.72 -1.77
C TYR A 25 9.68 -13.09 -3.21
N PHE A 26 9.42 -14.37 -3.48
CA PHE A 26 9.24 -14.89 -4.85
C PHE A 26 10.36 -14.43 -5.80
N ASP A 27 11.61 -14.51 -5.32
CA ASP A 27 12.81 -14.08 -6.05
C ASP A 27 12.81 -12.58 -6.45
N GLY A 28 11.98 -11.77 -5.78
CA GLY A 28 11.80 -10.36 -6.08
C GLY A 28 10.92 -10.08 -7.30
N GLU A 29 10.30 -11.11 -7.89
CA GLU A 29 9.50 -11.00 -9.09
C GLU A 29 8.08 -10.52 -8.80
N VAL A 30 7.71 -9.39 -9.42
CA VAL A 30 6.36 -8.83 -9.30
C VAL A 30 5.52 -9.32 -10.46
N SER A 31 4.48 -10.09 -10.16
CA SER A 31 3.43 -10.50 -11.11
C SER A 31 2.07 -10.47 -10.41
N PRO A 32 0.95 -10.47 -11.15
CA PRO A 32 -0.38 -10.54 -10.53
C PRO A 32 -0.54 -11.75 -9.59
N LEU A 33 -0.03 -12.93 -10.01
CA LEU A 33 -0.01 -14.13 -9.18
C LEU A 33 0.80 -13.94 -7.89
N ASN A 34 2.04 -13.45 -7.98
CA ASN A 34 2.90 -13.25 -6.81
C ASN A 34 2.32 -12.19 -5.86
N LEU A 35 1.73 -11.12 -6.40
CA LEU A 35 1.07 -10.08 -5.61
C LEU A 35 -0.16 -10.60 -4.88
N LEU A 36 -0.96 -11.48 -5.51
CA LEU A 36 -2.10 -12.10 -4.87
C LEU A 36 -1.66 -13.04 -3.75
N ALA A 37 -0.72 -13.95 -4.03
CA ALA A 37 -0.18 -14.88 -3.05
C ALA A 37 0.45 -14.14 -1.86
N HIS A 38 1.26 -13.11 -2.13
CA HIS A 38 1.83 -12.25 -1.10
C HIS A 38 0.74 -11.58 -0.26
N THR A 39 -0.34 -11.11 -0.89
CA THR A 39 -1.46 -10.47 -0.16
C THR A 39 -2.11 -11.46 0.81
N CYS A 40 -2.32 -12.72 0.42
CA CYS A 40 -2.81 -13.75 1.33
C CYS A 40 -1.89 -13.95 2.54
N CYS A 41 -0.58 -14.10 2.31
CA CYS A 41 0.39 -14.23 3.39
C CYS A 41 0.45 -12.99 4.28
N HIS A 42 0.33 -11.80 3.70
CA HIS A 42 0.38 -10.52 4.40
C HIS A 42 -0.81 -10.36 5.36
N GLU A 43 -2.02 -10.63 4.91
CA GLU A 43 -3.21 -10.56 5.77
C GLU A 43 -3.18 -11.66 6.85
N PHE A 44 -2.67 -12.85 6.52
CA PHE A 44 -2.49 -13.90 7.52
C PHE A 44 -1.45 -13.51 8.59
N ALA A 45 -0.35 -12.87 8.20
CA ALA A 45 0.63 -12.35 9.16
C ALA A 45 0.02 -11.28 10.09
N HIS A 46 -0.85 -10.41 9.59
CA HIS A 46 -1.61 -9.47 10.45
C HIS A 46 -2.50 -10.20 11.44
N LEU A 47 -3.19 -11.26 11.02
CA LEU A 47 -4.01 -12.06 11.92
C LEU A 47 -3.17 -12.69 13.03
N LEU A 48 -2.03 -13.31 12.69
CA LEU A 48 -1.14 -13.92 13.69
C LEU A 48 -0.54 -12.86 14.63
N GLN A 49 -0.12 -11.71 14.11
CA GLN A 49 0.36 -10.58 14.91
C GLN A 49 -0.71 -10.09 15.91
N GLN A 50 -1.96 -9.98 15.46
CA GLN A 50 -3.09 -9.58 16.30
C GLN A 50 -3.36 -10.61 17.40
N VAL A 51 -3.38 -11.90 17.06
CA VAL A 51 -3.55 -13.01 18.03
C VAL A 51 -2.43 -13.02 19.07
N ALA A 52 -1.19 -12.71 18.65
CA ALA A 52 -0.04 -12.59 19.55
C ALA A 52 -0.04 -11.31 20.40
N GLY A 53 -1.02 -10.42 20.24
CA GLY A 53 -1.09 -9.13 20.94
C GLY A 53 0.00 -8.13 20.52
N GLN A 54 0.72 -8.39 19.42
CA GLN A 54 1.86 -7.60 18.96
C GLN A 54 1.48 -6.54 17.92
N ARG A 55 0.17 -6.26 17.76
CA ARG A 55 -0.32 -5.23 16.85
C ARG A 55 -0.54 -3.92 17.60
N HIS A 56 0.30 -2.93 17.32
CA HIS A 56 0.29 -1.66 18.05
C HIS A 56 -0.33 -0.54 17.23
N PHE A 57 -1.03 0.38 17.91
CA PHE A 57 -1.57 1.58 17.27
C PHE A 57 -0.46 2.39 16.60
N GLY A 58 -0.63 2.70 15.31
CA GLY A 58 0.37 3.42 14.52
C GLY A 58 1.57 2.60 14.04
N SER A 59 1.66 1.30 14.40
CA SER A 59 2.77 0.42 14.02
C SER A 59 2.27 -0.98 13.67
N VAL A 60 1.54 -1.08 12.55
CA VAL A 60 0.93 -2.34 12.07
C VAL A 60 1.94 -3.22 11.33
N HIS A 61 2.90 -2.65 10.61
CA HIS A 61 4.01 -3.37 9.96
C HIS A 61 5.29 -3.28 10.80
N ASN A 62 5.24 -3.79 12.03
CA ASN A 62 6.37 -3.76 12.96
C ASN A 62 7.29 -4.98 12.80
N ARG A 63 8.32 -5.08 13.67
CA ARG A 63 9.30 -6.17 13.61
C ARG A 63 8.63 -7.55 13.68
N HIS A 64 7.72 -7.75 14.62
CA HIS A 64 7.03 -9.03 14.82
C HIS A 64 6.19 -9.43 13.60
N PHE A 65 5.49 -8.49 12.97
CA PHE A 65 4.79 -8.72 11.72
C PHE A 65 5.75 -9.24 10.63
N TYR A 66 6.90 -8.59 10.47
CA TYR A 66 7.86 -8.98 9.45
C TYR A 66 8.55 -10.31 9.76
N ASP A 67 8.80 -10.65 11.02
CA ASP A 67 9.34 -11.96 11.39
C ASP A 67 8.38 -13.09 10.99
N ILE A 68 7.08 -12.93 11.24
CA ILE A 68 6.04 -13.88 10.78
C ILE A 68 6.01 -13.95 9.25
N LEU A 69 5.99 -12.80 8.58
CA LEU A 69 5.89 -12.76 7.12
C LEU A 69 7.14 -13.38 6.46
N ASP A 70 8.34 -13.09 6.97
CA ASP A 70 9.59 -13.69 6.52
C ASP A 70 9.56 -15.22 6.72
N GLN A 71 9.04 -15.71 7.85
CA GLN A 71 8.88 -17.15 8.09
C GLN A 71 7.92 -17.82 7.09
N LEU A 72 6.82 -17.16 6.71
CA LEU A 72 5.89 -17.70 5.72
C LEU A 72 6.54 -17.84 4.32
N HIS A 73 7.44 -16.92 3.96
CA HIS A 73 8.19 -17.01 2.70
C HIS A 73 9.29 -18.07 2.79
N ASN A 74 10.09 -18.06 3.86
CA ASN A 74 11.24 -18.96 4.02
C ASN A 74 10.85 -20.43 4.25
N SER A 75 9.66 -20.69 4.81
CA SER A 75 9.15 -22.06 5.01
C SER A 75 8.53 -22.67 3.75
N GLY A 76 8.36 -21.90 2.67
CA GLY A 76 7.67 -22.33 1.46
C GLY A 76 6.14 -22.22 1.53
N ALA A 77 5.56 -21.81 2.67
CA ALA A 77 4.11 -21.63 2.80
C ALA A 77 3.57 -20.60 1.78
N ALA A 78 4.31 -19.53 1.52
CA ALA A 78 3.97 -18.56 0.48
C ALA A 78 3.95 -19.17 -0.93
N GLN A 79 4.87 -20.10 -1.22
CA GLN A 79 4.92 -20.82 -2.48
C GLN A 79 3.74 -21.81 -2.61
N SER A 80 3.36 -22.48 -1.52
CA SER A 80 2.16 -23.32 -1.49
C SER A 80 0.89 -22.51 -1.75
N ALA A 81 0.77 -21.33 -1.13
CA ALA A 81 -0.35 -20.42 -1.39
C ALA A 81 -0.39 -19.99 -2.86
N ARG A 82 0.76 -19.61 -3.43
CA ARG A 82 0.90 -19.27 -4.86
C ARG A 82 0.45 -20.42 -5.77
N ALA A 83 0.92 -21.63 -5.52
CA ALA A 83 0.58 -22.81 -6.30
C ALA A 83 -0.91 -23.15 -6.21
N PHE A 84 -1.49 -23.07 -5.00
CA PHE A 84 -2.91 -23.28 -4.79
C PHE A 84 -3.75 -22.27 -5.59
N LEU A 85 -3.43 -20.98 -5.51
CA LEU A 85 -4.15 -19.94 -6.25
C LEU A 85 -4.08 -20.15 -7.77
N GLN A 86 -2.91 -20.52 -8.29
CA GLN A 86 -2.74 -20.82 -9.72
C GLN A 86 -3.61 -22.02 -10.15
N LYS A 87 -3.62 -23.08 -9.33
CA LYS A 87 -4.45 -24.26 -9.58
C LYS A 87 -5.93 -23.91 -9.59
N GLN A 88 -6.41 -23.17 -8.59
CA GLN A 88 -7.82 -22.78 -8.49
C GLN A 88 -8.28 -21.91 -9.68
N ALA A 89 -7.39 -21.05 -10.21
CA ALA A 89 -7.69 -20.27 -11.40
C ALA A 89 -7.78 -21.17 -12.65
N GLY A 90 -6.83 -22.10 -12.81
CA GLY A 90 -6.82 -23.06 -13.92
C GLY A 90 -8.04 -23.98 -13.95
N GLU A 91 -8.50 -24.47 -12.79
CA GLU A 91 -9.74 -25.27 -12.67
C GLU A 91 -11.01 -24.52 -13.09
N ARG A 92 -10.94 -23.18 -13.14
CA ARG A 92 -12.03 -22.30 -13.57
C ARG A 92 -11.81 -21.77 -14.98
N GLU A 93 -10.80 -22.27 -15.69
CA GLU A 93 -10.41 -21.82 -17.02
C GLU A 93 -10.06 -20.32 -17.05
N LEU A 94 -9.63 -19.77 -15.91
CA LEU A 94 -9.19 -18.39 -15.78
C LEU A 94 -7.67 -18.32 -15.77
N SER A 95 -7.11 -17.45 -16.60
CA SER A 95 -5.67 -17.17 -16.59
C SER A 95 -5.35 -16.12 -15.53
N LEU A 96 -4.52 -16.50 -14.55
CA LEU A 96 -3.90 -15.56 -13.62
C LEU A 96 -2.45 -15.32 -14.10
N PRO A 97 -2.09 -14.11 -14.56
CA PRO A 97 -0.76 -13.89 -15.10
C PRO A 97 0.32 -14.14 -14.05
N ALA A 98 1.26 -15.03 -14.40
CA ALA A 98 2.44 -15.32 -13.60
C ALA A 98 3.69 -14.61 -14.13
N GLN A 99 3.63 -14.06 -15.35
CA GLN A 99 4.74 -13.38 -15.99
C GLN A 99 5.16 -12.15 -15.15
N PRO A 100 6.45 -12.07 -14.76
CA PRO A 100 6.97 -10.92 -14.06
C PRO A 100 6.88 -9.66 -14.92
N PHE A 101 6.64 -8.53 -14.27
CA PHE A 101 6.77 -7.21 -14.86
C PHE A 101 7.65 -6.33 -13.97
N SER A 102 8.38 -5.42 -14.61
CA SER A 102 9.08 -4.35 -13.90
C SER A 102 8.07 -3.25 -13.60
N PRO A 103 7.80 -2.93 -12.31
CA PRO A 103 6.94 -1.81 -12.00
C PRO A 103 7.60 -0.54 -12.52
N ILE A 104 6.92 0.19 -13.40
CA ILE A 104 7.42 1.48 -13.90
C ILE A 104 7.44 2.41 -12.69
N HIS A 105 8.63 2.92 -12.36
CA HIS A 105 8.84 3.79 -11.22
C HIS A 105 8.08 5.11 -11.43
N ALA A 106 6.79 5.13 -11.11
CA ALA A 106 6.11 6.36 -10.73
C ALA A 106 6.46 6.62 -9.26
N GLU A 107 7.70 7.04 -9.00
CA GLU A 107 7.86 7.98 -7.89
C GLU A 107 7.14 9.23 -8.38
N PRO A 108 5.96 9.59 -7.82
CA PRO A 108 5.47 10.93 -8.08
C PRO A 108 6.59 11.81 -7.56
N GLU A 109 7.09 12.74 -8.37
CA GLU A 109 7.89 13.85 -7.88
C GLU A 109 7.14 14.37 -6.66
N VAL A 110 7.63 14.00 -5.47
CA VAL A 110 7.02 14.43 -4.24
C VAL A 110 7.29 15.91 -4.29
N SER A 111 6.23 16.70 -4.51
CA SER A 111 6.30 18.16 -4.55
C SER A 111 7.33 18.57 -3.49
N GLN A 112 8.44 19.17 -3.93
CA GLN A 112 9.61 19.47 -3.07
C GLN A 112 9.23 20.30 -1.84
N HIS A 113 8.02 20.84 -1.83
CA HIS A 113 7.39 21.52 -0.73
C HIS A 113 7.32 20.63 0.53
N GLN A 114 8.13 21.00 1.52
CA GLN A 114 8.12 20.42 2.85
C GLN A 114 6.95 20.97 3.67
N TRP A 115 5.75 20.47 3.38
CA TRP A 115 4.53 20.80 4.13
C TRP A 115 4.73 20.70 5.65
N GLN A 116 4.28 21.71 6.40
CA GLN A 116 4.33 21.77 7.85
C GLN A 116 2.94 21.75 8.50
N VAL A 117 2.90 21.38 9.80
CA VAL A 117 1.68 21.48 10.61
C VAL A 117 1.36 22.95 10.85
N GLY A 118 0.09 23.33 10.67
CA GLY A 118 -0.39 24.70 10.78
C GLY A 118 -0.55 25.42 9.44
N GLU A 119 -0.01 24.88 8.35
CA GLU A 119 -0.16 25.49 7.02
C GLU A 119 -1.60 25.37 6.49
N CYS A 120 -2.07 26.46 5.88
CA CYS A 120 -3.34 26.53 5.17
C CYS A 120 -3.17 26.00 3.75
N VAL A 121 -4.01 25.04 3.37
CA VAL A 121 -3.92 24.34 2.09
C VAL A 121 -5.27 24.22 1.41
N ASN A 122 -5.23 24.20 0.09
CA ASN A 122 -6.35 23.80 -0.76
C ASN A 122 -6.12 22.37 -1.27
N PHE A 123 -7.18 21.59 -1.45
CA PHE A 123 -7.12 20.22 -1.94
C PHE A 123 -8.43 19.73 -2.57
N GLY A 124 -8.34 18.75 -3.46
CA GLY A 124 -9.47 18.27 -4.27
C GLY A 124 -9.44 18.83 -5.69
N VAL A 125 -10.31 18.32 -6.57
CA VAL A 125 -10.30 18.63 -8.01
C VAL A 125 -11.61 19.30 -8.43
N GLY A 126 -11.51 20.33 -9.27
CA GLY A 126 -12.66 21.03 -9.85
C GLY A 126 -13.59 21.61 -8.79
N GLN A 127 -14.90 21.40 -8.95
CA GLN A 127 -15.93 21.91 -8.03
C GLN A 127 -15.88 21.30 -6.61
N ARG A 128 -15.03 20.30 -6.35
CA ARG A 128 -14.82 19.72 -5.02
C ARG A 128 -13.52 20.19 -4.35
N GLN A 129 -12.98 21.32 -4.78
CA GLN A 129 -11.91 22.01 -4.05
C GLN A 129 -12.37 22.36 -2.64
N ARG A 130 -11.55 21.99 -1.67
CA ARG A 130 -11.76 22.20 -0.23
C ARG A 130 -10.53 22.89 0.34
N GLN A 131 -10.73 23.50 1.49
CA GLN A 131 -9.69 24.21 2.21
C GLN A 131 -9.55 23.62 3.60
N GLY A 132 -8.35 23.72 4.15
CA GLY A 132 -8.14 23.35 5.54
C GLY A 132 -6.74 23.67 6.04
N VAL A 133 -6.48 23.26 7.27
CA VAL A 133 -5.19 23.45 7.93
C VAL A 133 -4.54 22.10 8.18
N ILE A 134 -3.27 21.96 7.82
CA ILE A 134 -2.52 20.73 8.08
C ILE A 134 -2.41 20.53 9.59
N SER A 135 -2.88 19.38 10.05
CA SER A 135 -2.83 18.95 11.45
C SER A 135 -1.80 17.85 11.70
N ARG A 136 -1.37 17.13 10.64
CA ARG A 136 -0.33 16.11 10.71
C ARG A 136 0.34 15.95 9.35
N VAL A 137 1.65 15.80 9.33
CA VAL A 137 2.43 15.51 8.12
C VAL A 137 2.96 14.08 8.22
N ASN A 138 2.76 13.27 7.18
CA ASN A 138 3.41 11.98 7.00
C ASN A 138 4.30 12.03 5.76
N SER A 139 5.07 10.97 5.50
CA SER A 139 5.95 10.90 4.32
C SER A 139 5.23 11.20 3.00
N LYS A 140 4.05 10.61 2.76
CA LYS A 140 3.30 10.71 1.50
C LYS A 140 1.99 11.51 1.56
N THR A 141 1.49 11.79 2.76
CA THR A 141 0.14 12.37 2.97
C THR A 141 0.13 13.33 4.14
N CYS A 142 -0.70 14.36 4.07
CA CYS A 142 -1.02 15.22 5.21
C CYS A 142 -2.44 14.94 5.71
N THR A 143 -2.65 15.05 7.02
CA THR A 143 -4.00 15.12 7.61
C THR A 143 -4.41 16.58 7.68
N VAL A 144 -5.47 16.94 6.97
CA VAL A 144 -5.98 18.32 6.87
C VAL A 144 -7.29 18.43 7.64
N LYS A 145 -7.34 19.36 8.60
CA LYS A 145 -8.58 19.79 9.26
C LYS A 145 -9.33 20.72 8.32
N GLY A 146 -10.50 20.30 7.84
CA GLY A 146 -11.30 21.10 6.93
C GLY A 146 -11.72 22.43 7.56
N THR A 147 -11.76 23.48 6.74
CA THR A 147 -12.27 24.81 7.11
C THR A 147 -13.50 25.16 6.27
N GLY A 148 -14.21 26.24 6.64
CA GLY A 148 -15.42 26.68 5.93
C GLY A 148 -16.50 25.60 5.90
N VAL A 149 -16.98 25.27 4.71
CA VAL A 149 -18.01 24.23 4.48
C VAL A 149 -17.58 22.81 4.90
N SER A 150 -16.28 22.58 5.08
CA SER A 150 -15.73 21.29 5.53
C SER A 150 -15.29 21.30 7.00
N ARG A 151 -15.73 22.30 7.78
CA ARG A 151 -15.38 22.43 9.20
C ARG A 151 -15.84 21.21 9.99
N GLY A 152 -14.97 20.70 10.86
CA GLY A 152 -15.23 19.52 11.69
C GLY A 152 -14.81 18.19 11.04
N LEU A 153 -14.47 18.19 9.76
CA LEU A 153 -14.03 16.98 9.04
C LEU A 153 -12.49 16.90 8.97
N LEU A 154 -11.97 15.68 9.00
CA LEU A 154 -10.56 15.37 8.83
C LEU A 154 -10.34 14.63 7.51
N TYR A 155 -9.37 15.08 6.73
CA TYR A 155 -9.02 14.48 5.45
C TYR A 155 -7.59 13.97 5.46
N ARG A 156 -7.37 12.77 4.92
CA ARG A 156 -6.03 12.29 4.60
C ARG A 156 -5.77 12.54 3.12
N VAL A 157 -4.90 13.51 2.83
CA VAL A 157 -4.68 14.03 1.47
C VAL A 157 -3.26 13.70 1.02
N PRO A 158 -3.05 13.08 -0.17
CA PRO A 158 -1.71 12.95 -0.76
C PRO A 158 -1.04 14.31 -0.93
N LYS A 159 0.27 14.40 -0.63
CA LYS A 159 1.02 15.66 -0.72
C LYS A 159 0.94 16.33 -2.10
N VAL A 160 0.88 15.52 -3.15
CA VAL A 160 0.76 15.96 -4.55
C VAL A 160 -0.58 16.62 -4.89
N MET A 161 -1.59 16.49 -4.02
CA MET A 161 -2.91 17.10 -4.19
C MET A 161 -3.09 18.35 -3.31
N LEU A 162 -2.07 18.74 -2.56
CA LEU A 162 -2.07 19.95 -1.76
C LEU A 162 -1.52 21.11 -2.57
N THR A 163 -2.18 22.25 -2.48
CA THR A 163 -1.64 23.52 -2.94
C THR A 163 -1.67 24.54 -1.81
N ALA A 164 -0.67 25.41 -1.77
CA ALA A 164 -0.62 26.47 -0.78
C ALA A 164 -1.80 27.42 -1.01
N ARG A 165 -2.38 27.92 0.09
CA ARG A 165 -3.41 28.94 0.04
C ARG A 165 -2.80 30.33 -0.03
#